data_AF-A0A850S9M0-F1
#
_entry.id   AF-A0A850S9M0-F1
#
_cell.length_a   1.000
_cell.length_b   1.000
_cell.length_c   1.000
_cell.angle_alpha   90.00
_cell.angle_beta   90.00
_cell.angle_gamma   90.00
#
_symmetry.space_group_name_H-M   'P 1'
#
loop_
_entity.id
_entity.type
_entity.pdbx_description
1 polymer ?
#
loop_
_entity_poly.entity_id
_entity_poly.type
_entity_poly.pdbx_seq_one_letter_code
_entity_poly.pdbx_strand_id
1 'polypeptide(L)' 'MPDNQPTYFLYCKACDFQQDVAKILPRTPFESVEALAKEAHRFHCSVCGAKHVVVKEVPES' A
#
# COMPACT_ATOMS: atom_id res chain seq x y z
N MET A 1 -0.48 25.27 -0.46
CA MET A 1 -0.60 24.40 -1.64
C MET A 1 -0.86 23.02 -1.09
N PRO A 2 -2.01 22.38 -1.36
CA PRO A 2 -2.25 21.07 -0.76
C PRO A 2 -1.24 20.09 -1.35
N ASP A 3 -0.52 19.44 -0.45
CA ASP A 3 0.42 18.36 -0.71
C ASP A 3 -0.23 17.30 -1.59
N ASN A 4 0.06 17.32 -2.90
CA ASN A 4 -0.35 16.33 -3.89
C ASN A 4 0.39 14.99 -3.71
N GLN A 5 0.62 14.57 -2.47
CA GLN A 5 1.32 13.31 -2.19
C GLN A 5 0.46 12.14 -2.67
N PRO A 6 0.97 11.27 -3.57
CA PRO A 6 0.22 10.12 -4.05
C PRO A 6 -0.13 9.20 -2.88
N THR A 7 -1.41 8.81 -2.80
CA THR A 7 -1.85 7.85 -1.78
C THR A 7 -1.57 6.43 -2.25
N TYR A 8 -0.89 5.66 -1.41
CA TYR A 8 -0.49 4.28 -1.69
C TYR A 8 -1.46 3.30 -1.03
N PHE A 9 -1.91 2.30 -1.79
CA PHE A 9 -2.82 1.27 -1.30
C PHE A 9 -2.24 -0.13 -1.50
N LEU A 10 -2.41 -0.98 -0.48
CA LEU A 10 -2.14 -2.41 -0.52
C LEU A 10 -3.43 -3.15 -0.87
N TYR A 11 -3.38 -3.94 -1.93
CA TYR A 11 -4.50 -4.71 -2.43
C TYR A 11 -4.22 -6.20 -2.28
N CYS A 12 -5.09 -6.92 -1.58
CA CYS A 12 -4.97 -8.36 -1.42
C CYS A 12 -5.64 -9.10 -2.57
N LYS A 13 -4.88 -9.94 -3.29
CA LYS A 13 -5.45 -10.77 -4.38
C LYS A 13 -6.32 -11.94 -3.88
N ALA A 14 -6.26 -12.28 -2.60
CA ALA A 14 -6.98 -13.44 -2.06
C ALA A 14 -8.41 -13.10 -1.63
N CYS A 15 -8.61 -11.94 -1.02
CA CYS A 15 -9.92 -11.50 -0.50
C CYS A 15 -10.39 -10.17 -1.08
N ASP A 16 -9.66 -9.64 -2.07
CA ASP A 16 -9.97 -8.37 -2.74
C ASP A 16 -9.96 -7.15 -1.80
N PHE A 17 -9.35 -7.29 -0.62
CA PHE A 17 -9.32 -6.25 0.39
C PHE A 17 -8.27 -5.18 0.06
N GLN A 18 -8.67 -3.92 0.13
CA GLN A 18 -7.79 -2.75 -0.04
C GLN A 18 -7.51 -2.09 1.31
N GLN A 19 -6.23 -1.82 1.58
CA GLN A 19 -5.77 -1.19 2.80
C GLN A 19 -4.84 -0.03 2.47
N ASP A 20 -5.06 1.10 3.15
CA ASP A 20 -4.24 2.28 2.99
C ASP A 20 -2.86 2.07 3.64
N VAL A 21 -1.78 2.28 2.87
CA VAL A 21 -0.41 2.08 3.36
C VAL A 21 -0.06 3.06 4.46
N ALA A 22 -0.54 4.31 4.38
CA ALA A 22 -0.27 5.32 5.40
C ALA A 22 -0.88 4.93 6.75
N LYS A 23 -1.95 4.13 6.77
CA LYS A 23 -2.50 3.56 8.01
C LYS A 23 -1.66 2.42 8.60
N ILE A 24 -0.91 1.70 7.78
CA ILE A 24 -0.06 0.58 8.22
C ILE A 24 1.32 1.08 8.65
N LEU A 25 1.89 2.00 7.87
CA LEU A 25 3.22 2.54 8.05
C LEU A 25 3.17 4.08 8.11
N PRO A 26 2.52 4.66 9.14
CA PRO A 26 2.32 6.10 9.26
C PRO A 26 3.61 6.91 9.48
N ARG A 27 4.72 6.24 9.77
CA ARG A 27 6.02 6.85 10.09
C ARG A 27 7.13 6.50 9.10
N THR A 28 6.82 5.70 8.08
CA THR A 28 7.80 5.33 7.06
C THR A 28 7.57 6.22 5.86
N PRO A 29 8.45 7.20 5.59
CA PRO A 29 8.39 7.93 4.34
C PRO A 29 8.78 6.98 3.21
N PHE A 30 7.93 6.87 2.20
CA PHE A 30 8.22 6.07 1.02
C PHE A 30 8.59 6.98 -0.14
N GLU A 31 9.73 6.69 -0.75
CA GLU A 31 10.25 7.49 -1.86
C GLU A 31 9.40 7.31 -3.14
N SER A 32 8.83 6.12 -3.37
CA SER A 32 8.02 5.79 -4.56
C SER A 32 7.26 4.46 -4.40
N VAL A 33 6.22 4.22 -5.22
CA VAL A 33 5.49 2.92 -5.30
C VAL A 33 6.45 1.77 -5.48
N GLU A 34 7.45 1.90 -6.35
CA GLU A 34 8.37 0.82 -6.69
C GLU A 34 9.19 0.34 -5.49
N ALA A 35 9.58 1.26 -4.60
CA ALA A 35 10.27 0.91 -3.36
C ALA A 35 9.33 0.11 -2.43
N LEU A 36 8.09 0.57 -2.30
CA LEU A 36 7.03 -0.09 -1.54
C LEU A 36 6.67 -1.46 -2.11
N ALA A 37 6.64 -1.58 -3.43
CA ALA A 37 6.35 -2.81 -4.16
C ALA A 37 7.47 -3.84 -3.97
N LYS A 38 8.75 -3.41 -3.92
CA LYS A 38 9.87 -4.29 -3.56
C LYS A 38 9.71 -4.83 -2.14
N GLU A 39 9.17 -4.03 -1.23
CA GLU A 39 8.87 -4.45 0.14
C GLU A 39 7.50 -5.15 0.29
N ALA A 40 6.69 -5.26 -0.76
CA ALA A 40 5.34 -5.84 -0.71
C ALA A 40 5.30 -7.24 -0.08
N HIS A 41 6.36 -8.03 -0.25
CA HIS A 41 6.53 -9.36 0.34
C HIS A 41 6.56 -9.36 1.88
N ARG A 42 6.86 -8.22 2.52
CA ARG A 42 6.83 -8.05 3.98
C ARG A 42 5.42 -7.84 4.50
N PHE A 43 4.49 -7.46 3.62
CA PHE A 43 3.11 -7.17 3.98
C PHE A 43 2.25 -8.41 3.87
N HIS A 44 1.27 -8.50 4.75
CA HIS A 44 0.23 -9.51 4.75
C HIS A 44 -1.11 -8.80 4.90
N CYS A 45 -2.15 -9.37 4.28
CA CYS A 45 -3.48 -8.83 4.43
C CYS A 45 -3.93 -8.97 5.89
N SER A 46 -4.33 -7.88 6.53
CA SER A 46 -4.82 -7.90 7.92
C SER A 46 -6.15 -8.66 8.07
N VAL A 47 -6.88 -8.92 6.98
CA VAL A 47 -8.17 -9.63 6.99
C VAL A 47 -7.98 -11.14 6.87
N CYS A 48 -7.27 -11.60 5.83
CA CYS A 48 -7.14 -13.03 5.53
C CYS A 48 -5.75 -13.61 5.83
N GLY A 49 -4.76 -12.79 6.18
CA GLY A 49 -3.38 -13.20 6.42
C GLY A 49 -2.58 -13.56 5.17
N ALA A 50 -3.16 -13.43 3.96
CA ALA A 50 -2.47 -13.76 2.73
C ALA A 50 -1.29 -12.81 2.47
N LYS A 51 -0.15 -13.39 2.05
CA LYS A 51 1.06 -12.65 1.65
C LYS A 51 1.02 -12.15 0.21
N HIS A 52 -0.01 -12.55 -0.55
CA HIS A 52 -0.23 -12.08 -1.92
C HIS A 52 -0.96 -10.74 -1.91
N VAL A 53 -0.20 -9.69 -1.59
CA VAL A 53 -0.64 -8.30 -1.67
C VAL A 53 0.14 -7.57 -2.77
N VAL A 54 -0.51 -6.61 -3.43
CA VAL A 54 0.09 -5.75 -4.46
C VAL A 54 -0.08 -4.30 -4.06
N VAL A 55 0.96 -3.49 -4.23
CA VAL A 55 0.87 -2.04 -3.99
C VAL A 55 0.40 -1.35 -5.27
N LYS A 56 -0.54 -0.42 -5.15
CA LYS A 56 -0.99 0.45 -6.23
C LYS A 56 -0.94 1.90 -5.75
N GLU A 57 -0.43 2.80 -6.58
CA GLU A 57 -0.73 4.24 -6.45
C GLU A 57 -2.11 4.52 -7.01
N VAL A 58 -2.84 5.40 -6.34
CA VAL A 58 -4.03 6.03 -6.91
C VAL A 58 -3.72 7.51 -7.02
N PRO A 59 -3.59 8.07 -8.24
CA PRO A 59 -3.52 9.51 -8.41
C PRO A 59 -4.86 10.10 -7.96
N GLU A 60 -4.84 10.96 -6.95
CA GLU A 60 -6.04 11.69 -6.52
C GLU A 60 -6.48 12.57 -7.71
N SER A 61 -7.67 12.29 -8.26
CA SER A 61 -8.25 12.97 -9.43
C SER A 61 -8.88 14.31 -9.07
#